data_AF-A0A097QS10-F1
#
_entry.id   AF-A0A097QS10-F1
#
_cell.length_a   1.000
_cell.length_b   1.000
_cell.length_c   1.000
_cell.angle_alpha   90.00
_cell.angle_beta   90.00
_cell.angle_gamma   90.00
#
_symmetry.space_group_name_H-M   'P 1'
#
loop_
_entity.id
_entity.type
_entity.pdbx_description
1 polymer ?
#
loop_
_entity_poly.entity_id
_entity_poly.type
_entity_poly.pdbx_seq_one_letter_code
_entity_poly.pdbx_strand_id
1 'polypeptide(L)'
;MENSELIKILQLLAKAESEKPKLDDDLINKVIEKVLSDYRPKVALGKDGQLTISLPGNNVLSTLKEMGLDTNEQKRYLNAAMKKTLKILGEMVFNEKEPENEIEKKISETFNVPDLRVKAKLKRAYTLPVIDNIEVHPAEINVDGAELKYYLLKIEHLKDKKPVAINLIMTKGDLMKLYNAIGEVLSDGDVAQGN
;
A
#
# COMPACT_ATOMS: atom_id res chain seq x y z
N MET A 1 31.73 23.35 23.22
CA MET A 1 30.67 24.32 22.86
C MET A 1 29.61 23.72 21.94
N GLU A 2 29.93 22.77 21.07
CA GLU A 2 28.99 22.20 20.08
C GLU A 2 27.80 21.41 20.66
N ASN A 3 27.95 20.74 21.82
CA ASN A 3 26.87 19.96 22.42
C ASN A 3 25.72 20.80 23.02
N SER A 4 25.97 22.05 23.43
CA SER A 4 24.92 22.88 24.06
C SER A 4 23.95 23.48 23.04
N GLU A 5 24.42 23.76 21.82
CA GLU A 5 23.58 24.20 20.71
C GLU A 5 22.71 23.06 20.18
N LEU A 6 23.25 21.85 20.04
CA LEU A 6 22.48 20.67 19.64
C LEU A 6 21.35 20.36 20.64
N ILE A 7 21.65 20.42 21.95
CA ILE A 7 20.64 20.21 23.01
C ILE A 7 19.56 21.29 22.96
N LYS A 8 19.91 22.57 22.75
CA LYS A 8 18.93 23.65 22.59
C LYS A 8 18.05 23.46 21.36
N ILE A 9 18.61 23.03 20.23
CA ILE A 9 17.85 22.72 19.01
C ILE A 9 16.87 21.57 19.26
N LEU A 10 17.31 20.48 19.92
CA LEU A 10 16.44 19.36 20.27
C LEU A 10 15.31 19.76 21.23
N GLN A 11 15.59 20.63 22.21
CA GLN A 11 14.58 21.17 23.12
C GLN A 11 13.57 22.08 22.42
N LEU A 12 14.03 22.92 21.48
CA LEU A 12 13.15 23.75 20.66
C LEU A 12 12.28 22.90 19.74
N LEU A 13 12.82 21.83 19.15
CA LEU A 13 12.07 20.88 18.34
C LEU A 13 11.03 20.12 19.18
N ALA A 14 11.40 19.63 20.36
CA ALA A 14 10.48 18.95 21.27
C ALA A 14 9.35 19.89 21.75
N LYS A 15 9.68 21.14 22.04
CA LYS A 15 8.69 22.17 22.41
C LYS A 15 7.74 22.49 21.25
N ALA A 16 8.27 22.72 20.06
CA ALA A 16 7.48 22.92 18.85
C ALA A 16 6.60 21.71 18.49
N GLU A 17 7.02 20.50 18.85
CA GLU A 17 6.22 19.28 18.67
C GLU A 17 5.13 19.13 19.74
N SER A 18 5.42 19.49 20.99
CA SER A 18 4.44 19.52 22.09
C SER A 18 3.36 20.60 21.93
N GLU A 19 3.66 21.69 21.23
CA GLU A 19 2.76 22.82 21.01
C GLU A 19 1.84 22.62 19.79
N LYS A 20 2.04 21.56 19.00
CA LYS A 20 1.11 21.22 17.93
C LYS A 20 -0.23 20.80 18.55
N PRO A 21 -1.36 21.41 18.12
CA PRO A 21 -2.66 20.98 18.61
C PRO A 21 -2.85 19.49 18.30
N LYS A 22 -3.30 18.73 19.31
CA LYS A 22 -3.69 17.34 19.14
C LYS A 22 -4.74 17.28 18.04
N LEU A 23 -4.52 16.39 17.08
CA LEU A 23 -5.49 16.14 16.02
C LEU A 23 -6.68 15.38 16.62
N ASP A 24 -7.86 15.68 16.10
CA ASP A 24 -9.10 14.98 16.48
C ASP A 24 -9.10 13.56 15.91
N ASP A 25 -9.18 12.57 16.81
CA ASP A 25 -9.15 11.15 16.46
C ASP A 25 -10.40 10.71 15.65
N ASP A 26 -11.55 11.35 15.88
CA ASP A 26 -12.78 11.08 15.11
C ASP A 26 -12.66 11.66 13.70
N LEU A 27 -12.03 12.82 13.56
CA LEU A 27 -11.76 13.39 12.25
C LEU A 27 -10.70 12.57 11.49
N ILE A 28 -9.67 12.05 12.17
CA ILE A 28 -8.71 11.09 11.59
C ILE A 28 -9.45 9.86 11.04
N ASN A 29 -10.38 9.31 11.83
CA ASN A 29 -11.20 8.16 11.45
C ASN A 29 -12.02 8.43 10.17
N LYS A 30 -12.69 9.59 10.10
CA LYS A 30 -13.42 10.01 8.89
C LYS A 30 -12.50 10.16 7.68
N VAL A 31 -11.29 10.67 7.88
CA VAL A 31 -10.30 10.79 6.80
C VAL A 31 -9.87 9.40 6.30
N ILE A 32 -9.66 8.43 7.19
CA ILE A 32 -9.38 7.04 6.80
C ILE A 32 -10.53 6.52 5.93
N GLU A 33 -11.77 6.61 6.41
CA GLU A 33 -12.94 6.11 5.67
C GLU A 33 -13.05 6.73 4.27
N LYS A 34 -12.88 8.05 4.17
CA LYS A 34 -12.95 8.77 2.90
C LYS A 34 -11.85 8.32 1.94
N VAL A 35 -10.62 8.22 2.43
CA VAL A 35 -9.47 7.80 1.63
C VAL A 35 -9.61 6.36 1.13
N LEU A 36 -10.01 5.42 1.99
CA LEU A 36 -10.21 4.02 1.61
C LEU A 36 -11.30 3.88 0.54
N SER A 37 -12.38 4.65 0.66
CA SER A 37 -13.54 4.56 -0.25
C SER A 37 -13.24 5.16 -1.62
N ASP A 38 -12.58 6.32 -1.65
CA ASP A 38 -12.46 7.12 -2.86
C ASP A 38 -11.20 6.83 -3.68
N TYR A 39 -10.12 6.37 -3.03
CA TYR A 39 -8.79 6.31 -3.66
C TYR A 39 -8.21 4.90 -3.77
N ARG A 40 -8.89 3.84 -3.32
CA ARG A 40 -8.42 2.44 -3.39
C ARG A 40 -6.90 2.31 -3.16
N PRO A 41 -6.40 2.72 -1.97
CA PRO A 41 -4.97 2.67 -1.67
C PRO A 41 -4.40 1.27 -1.90
N LYS A 42 -3.12 1.21 -2.28
CA LYS A 42 -2.37 -0.05 -2.40
C LYS A 42 -1.46 -0.21 -1.19
N VAL A 43 -1.26 -1.45 -0.75
CA VAL A 43 -0.32 -1.79 0.33
C VAL A 43 0.76 -2.71 -0.20
N ALA A 44 1.99 -2.48 0.23
CA ALA A 44 3.12 -3.35 -0.05
C ALA A 44 3.82 -3.79 1.24
N LEU A 45 4.31 -5.03 1.24
CA LEU A 45 4.88 -5.71 2.40
C LEU A 45 6.39 -5.94 2.26
N GLY A 46 7.18 -5.64 3.28
CA GLY A 46 8.61 -5.99 3.34
C GLY A 46 8.88 -7.25 4.17
N LYS A 47 10.12 -7.74 4.11
CA LYS A 47 10.54 -8.95 4.86
C LYS A 47 10.52 -8.75 6.39
N ASP A 48 10.86 -7.55 6.85
CA ASP A 48 11.09 -7.26 8.29
C ASP A 48 9.89 -6.60 8.99
N GLY A 49 8.67 -7.02 8.69
CA GLY A 49 7.49 -6.40 9.31
C GLY A 49 7.16 -5.01 8.76
N GLN A 50 7.65 -4.69 7.56
CA GLN A 50 7.48 -3.38 6.95
C GLN A 50 6.19 -3.35 6.13
N LEU A 51 5.42 -2.29 6.31
CA LEU A 51 4.24 -2.00 5.50
C LEU A 51 4.37 -0.59 4.93
N THR A 52 4.04 -0.44 3.66
CA THR A 52 3.86 0.87 3.04
C THR A 52 2.48 0.93 2.42
N ILE A 53 1.89 2.12 2.47
CA ILE A 53 0.62 2.43 1.80
C ILE A 53 0.91 3.48 0.74
N SER A 54 0.43 3.23 -0.48
CA SER A 54 0.51 4.17 -1.59
C SER A 54 -0.90 4.56 -2.02
N LEU A 55 -1.05 5.85 -2.29
CA LEU A 55 -2.29 6.42 -2.81
C LEU A 55 -2.09 6.66 -4.30
N PRO A 56 -2.99 6.22 -5.19
CA PRO A 56 -2.94 6.61 -6.59
C PRO A 56 -3.05 8.15 -6.69
N GLY A 57 -2.16 8.76 -7.47
CA GLY A 57 -1.83 10.17 -7.35
C GLY A 57 -2.95 11.17 -7.67
N ASN A 58 -2.77 12.35 -7.08
CA ASN A 58 -3.31 13.68 -7.38
C ASN A 58 -4.83 13.90 -7.21
N ASN A 59 -5.34 13.83 -5.98
CA ASN A 59 -6.34 14.79 -5.46
C ASN A 59 -6.82 14.52 -4.02
N VAL A 60 -6.21 13.61 -3.27
CA VAL A 60 -6.63 13.29 -1.89
C VAL A 60 -6.80 14.54 -1.03
N LEU A 61 -5.85 15.49 -1.09
CA LEU A 61 -5.92 16.75 -0.34
C LEU A 61 -7.14 17.61 -0.71
N SER A 62 -7.57 17.62 -1.97
CA SER A 62 -8.74 18.40 -2.40
C SER A 62 -10.04 17.89 -1.79
N THR A 63 -10.18 16.58 -1.62
CA THR A 63 -11.33 15.94 -0.97
C THR A 63 -11.35 16.21 0.54
N LEU A 64 -10.17 16.37 1.15
CA LEU A 64 -10.08 16.76 2.56
C LEU A 64 -10.53 18.21 2.80
N LYS A 65 -10.44 19.09 1.79
CA LYS A 65 -11.00 20.44 1.87
C LYS A 65 -12.52 20.41 2.04
N GLU A 66 -13.21 19.46 1.41
CA GLU A 66 -14.67 19.27 1.55
C GLU A 66 -15.07 18.86 2.97
N MET A 67 -14.12 18.34 3.76
CA MET A 67 -14.32 17.99 5.17
C MET A 67 -14.08 19.17 6.12
N GLY A 68 -13.91 20.39 5.59
CA GLY A 68 -13.66 21.61 6.37
C GLY A 68 -12.22 21.79 6.83
N LEU A 69 -11.28 20.96 6.35
CA LEU A 69 -9.86 21.06 6.71
C LEU A 69 -9.16 22.14 5.89
N ASP A 70 -8.45 23.03 6.57
CA ASP A 70 -7.60 24.02 5.89
C ASP A 70 -6.36 23.35 5.24
N THR A 71 -5.68 24.08 4.35
CA THR A 71 -4.53 23.57 3.59
C THR A 71 -3.40 23.03 4.49
N ASN A 72 -3.19 23.62 5.67
CA ASN A 72 -2.15 23.22 6.60
C ASN A 72 -2.55 21.98 7.42
N GLU A 73 -3.84 21.82 7.68
CA GLU A 73 -4.41 20.68 8.39
C GLU A 73 -4.57 19.43 7.51
N GLN A 74 -4.93 19.59 6.23
CA GLN A 74 -5.15 18.47 5.31
C GLN A 74 -3.98 17.48 5.29
N LYS A 75 -2.74 17.98 5.17
CA LYS A 75 -1.53 17.13 5.19
C LYS A 75 -1.33 16.46 6.54
N ARG A 76 -1.61 17.15 7.65
CA ARG A 76 -1.45 16.61 9.01
C ARG A 76 -2.44 15.48 9.27
N TYR A 77 -3.72 15.69 8.94
CA TYR A 77 -4.76 14.68 9.08
C TYR A 77 -4.55 13.49 8.14
N LEU A 78 -4.16 13.72 6.89
CA LEU A 78 -3.84 12.64 5.96
C LEU A 78 -2.69 11.77 6.49
N ASN A 79 -1.60 12.40 6.95
CA ASN A 79 -0.46 11.67 7.50
C ASN A 79 -0.84 10.88 8.77
N ALA A 80 -1.65 11.47 9.64
CA ALA A 80 -2.14 10.80 10.85
C ALA A 80 -3.04 9.61 10.51
N ALA A 81 -3.96 9.77 9.56
CA ALA A 81 -4.82 8.71 9.03
C ALA A 81 -4.00 7.55 8.46
N MET A 82 -3.07 7.83 7.54
CA MET A 82 -2.23 6.79 6.95
C MET A 82 -1.35 6.08 7.99
N LYS A 83 -0.82 6.81 8.98
CA LYS A 83 -0.06 6.21 10.08
C LYS A 83 -0.93 5.31 10.96
N LYS A 84 -2.17 5.72 11.26
CA LYS A 84 -3.14 4.92 12.02
C LYS A 84 -3.53 3.66 11.23
N THR A 85 -3.81 3.77 9.94
CA THR A 85 -4.08 2.63 9.05
C THR A 85 -2.90 1.64 9.02
N LEU A 86 -1.66 2.11 8.84
CA LEU A 86 -0.47 1.26 8.84
C LEU A 86 -0.25 0.55 10.17
N LYS A 87 -0.50 1.23 11.30
CA LYS A 87 -0.41 0.62 12.63
C LYS A 87 -1.42 -0.51 12.77
N ILE A 88 -2.68 -0.27 12.41
CA ILE A 88 -3.74 -1.27 12.46
C ILE A 88 -3.40 -2.48 11.58
N LEU A 89 -2.99 -2.25 10.33
CA LEU A 89 -2.56 -3.31 9.43
C LEU A 89 -1.36 -4.10 9.98
N GLY A 90 -0.40 -3.42 10.62
CA GLY A 90 0.74 -4.06 11.24
C GLY A 90 0.33 -5.05 12.32
N GLU A 91 -0.57 -4.65 13.22
CA GLU A 91 -1.12 -5.52 14.26
C GLU A 91 -1.87 -6.72 13.64
N MET A 92 -2.70 -6.47 12.64
CA MET A 92 -3.49 -7.53 12.00
C MET A 92 -2.64 -8.53 11.22
N VAL A 93 -1.62 -8.06 10.50
CA VAL A 93 -0.80 -8.90 9.61
C VAL A 93 0.31 -9.63 10.36
N PHE A 94 0.97 -8.96 11.32
CA PHE A 94 2.15 -9.54 11.98
C PHE A 94 1.86 -10.12 13.36
N ASN A 95 0.84 -9.61 14.04
CA ASN A 95 0.43 -10.09 15.37
C ASN A 95 -0.89 -10.89 15.32
N GLU A 96 -1.43 -11.11 14.11
CA GLU A 96 -2.67 -11.86 13.88
C GLU A 96 -3.87 -11.31 14.70
N LYS A 97 -3.85 -10.01 15.01
CA LYS A 97 -4.97 -9.33 15.69
C LYS A 97 -6.21 -9.34 14.80
N GLU A 98 -7.37 -9.68 15.36
CA GLU A 98 -8.66 -9.57 14.67
C GLU A 98 -9.25 -8.15 14.80
N PRO A 99 -10.06 -7.68 13.82
CA PRO A 99 -10.65 -6.35 13.86
C PRO A 99 -11.70 -6.20 14.96
N GLU A 100 -11.55 -5.16 15.79
CA GLU A 100 -12.43 -4.93 16.96
C GLU A 100 -13.51 -3.88 16.72
N ASN A 101 -13.37 -3.05 15.67
CA ASN A 101 -14.29 -1.96 15.34
C ASN A 101 -14.51 -1.82 13.83
N GLU A 102 -15.49 -1.00 13.43
CA GLU A 102 -15.89 -0.84 12.01
C GLU A 102 -14.77 -0.32 11.12
N ILE A 103 -13.90 0.57 11.63
CA ILE A 103 -12.77 1.09 10.85
C ILE A 103 -11.74 -0.01 10.64
N GLU A 104 -11.45 -0.79 11.67
CA GLU A 104 -10.56 -1.96 11.59
C GLU A 104 -11.09 -3.00 10.60
N LYS A 105 -12.39 -3.30 10.63
CA LYS A 105 -13.03 -4.20 9.65
C LYS A 105 -12.89 -3.67 8.23
N LYS A 106 -13.20 -2.39 8.01
CA LYS A 106 -13.08 -1.74 6.70
C LYS A 106 -11.64 -1.75 6.18
N ILE A 107 -10.65 -1.51 7.04
CA ILE A 107 -9.22 -1.65 6.70
C ILE A 107 -8.93 -3.11 6.31
N SER A 108 -9.36 -4.07 7.12
CA SER A 108 -9.12 -5.49 6.89
C SER A 108 -9.64 -5.96 5.53
N GLU A 109 -10.87 -5.59 5.21
CA GLU A 109 -11.54 -5.90 3.95
C GLU A 109 -10.88 -5.19 2.77
N THR A 110 -10.61 -3.88 2.89
CA THR A 110 -10.04 -3.07 1.80
C THR A 110 -8.69 -3.61 1.34
N PHE A 111 -7.87 -4.11 2.27
CA PHE A 111 -6.52 -4.58 1.98
C PHE A 111 -6.37 -6.10 1.93
N ASN A 112 -7.45 -6.86 2.12
CA ASN A 112 -7.43 -8.32 2.19
C ASN A 112 -6.33 -8.82 3.15
N VAL A 113 -6.49 -8.52 4.45
CA VAL A 113 -5.54 -8.94 5.51
C VAL A 113 -5.15 -10.43 5.44
N PRO A 114 -6.06 -11.38 5.16
CA PRO A 114 -5.68 -12.78 4.99
C PRO A 114 -4.60 -12.99 3.92
N ASP A 115 -4.73 -12.38 2.75
CA ASP A 115 -3.71 -12.44 1.69
C ASP A 115 -2.38 -11.79 2.14
N LEU A 116 -2.46 -10.64 2.82
CA LEU A 116 -1.28 -9.97 3.39
C LEU A 116 -0.55 -10.84 4.42
N ARG A 117 -1.26 -11.57 5.28
CA ARG A 117 -0.68 -12.53 6.24
C ARG A 117 0.09 -13.64 5.49
N VAL A 118 -0.49 -14.18 4.42
CA VAL A 118 0.18 -15.20 3.59
C VAL A 118 1.44 -14.62 2.94
N LYS A 119 1.35 -13.45 2.31
CA LYS A 119 2.50 -12.77 1.70
C LYS A 119 3.62 -12.48 2.71
N ALA A 120 3.27 -12.04 3.92
CA ALA A 120 4.24 -11.83 4.99
C ALA A 120 4.98 -13.12 5.38
N LYS A 121 4.26 -14.24 5.51
CA LYS A 121 4.85 -15.57 5.80
C LYS A 121 5.78 -16.01 4.65
N LEU A 122 5.35 -15.87 3.39
CA LEU A 122 6.16 -16.21 2.23
C LEU A 122 7.44 -15.36 2.13
N LYS A 123 7.36 -14.05 2.38
CA LYS A 123 8.51 -13.13 2.34
C LYS A 123 9.58 -13.46 3.39
N ARG A 124 9.17 -14.05 4.52
CA ARG A 124 10.08 -14.55 5.57
C ARG A 124 10.69 -15.91 5.20
N ALA A 125 9.90 -16.80 4.60
CA ALA A 125 10.32 -18.15 4.25
C ALA A 125 11.23 -18.21 3.01
N TYR A 126 11.00 -17.33 2.03
CA TYR A 126 11.65 -17.41 0.72
C TYR A 126 12.51 -16.18 0.40
N THR A 127 13.56 -16.40 -0.40
CA THR A 127 14.43 -15.33 -0.90
C THR A 127 13.85 -14.63 -2.12
N LEU A 128 12.94 -15.28 -2.85
CA LEU A 128 12.31 -14.78 -4.07
C LEU A 128 11.36 -13.59 -3.82
N PRO A 129 11.18 -12.71 -4.82
CA PRO A 129 10.16 -11.66 -4.78
C PRO A 129 8.77 -12.24 -4.61
N VAL A 130 8.02 -11.74 -3.62
CA VAL A 130 6.59 -12.03 -3.45
C VAL A 130 5.82 -10.81 -3.93
N ILE A 131 4.88 -11.06 -4.84
CA ILE A 131 4.14 -10.05 -5.60
C ILE A 131 3.27 -9.19 -4.68
N ASP A 132 3.39 -7.87 -4.78
CA ASP A 132 2.50 -6.92 -4.09
C ASP A 132 1.45 -6.33 -5.05
N ASN A 133 1.84 -5.99 -6.29
CA ASN A 133 0.94 -5.44 -7.30
C ASN A 133 1.35 -5.91 -8.70
N ILE A 134 0.37 -6.04 -9.59
CA ILE A 134 0.58 -6.40 -11.00
C ILE A 134 -0.17 -5.38 -11.86
N GLU A 135 0.52 -4.83 -12.85
CA GLU A 135 -0.05 -3.90 -13.83
C GLU A 135 0.31 -4.35 -15.24
N VAL A 136 -0.62 -4.17 -16.17
CA VAL A 136 -0.42 -4.47 -17.59
C VAL A 136 -0.63 -3.19 -18.39
N HIS A 137 0.35 -2.85 -19.21
CA HIS A 137 0.33 -1.66 -20.07
C HIS A 137 0.40 -2.10 -21.53
N PRO A 138 -0.62 -1.80 -22.37
CA PRO A 138 -0.57 -2.09 -23.79
C PRO A 138 0.39 -1.13 -24.52
N ALA A 139 1.06 -1.63 -25.55
CA ALA A 139 1.95 -0.85 -26.40
C ALA A 139 2.01 -1.45 -27.82
N GLU A 140 2.57 -0.67 -28.76
CA GLU A 140 2.63 -0.99 -30.18
C GLU A 140 4.05 -0.75 -30.71
N ILE A 141 4.51 -1.64 -31.60
CA ILE A 141 5.80 -1.52 -32.29
C ILE A 141 5.65 -1.93 -33.75
N ASN A 142 6.29 -1.21 -34.67
CA ASN A 142 6.35 -1.61 -36.07
C ASN A 142 7.49 -2.60 -36.29
N VAL A 143 7.16 -3.77 -36.85
CA VAL A 143 8.12 -4.82 -37.24
C VAL A 143 7.81 -5.21 -38.68
N ASP A 144 8.80 -5.08 -39.57
CA ASP A 144 8.68 -5.42 -41.00
C ASP A 144 7.47 -4.79 -41.72
N GLY A 145 7.13 -3.55 -41.35
CA GLY A 145 6.00 -2.82 -41.93
C GLY A 145 4.62 -3.22 -41.39
N ALA A 146 4.55 -4.11 -40.40
CA ALA A 146 3.33 -4.46 -39.68
C ALA A 146 3.36 -3.94 -38.24
N GLU A 147 2.23 -3.41 -37.78
CA GLU A 147 2.06 -2.98 -36.39
C GLU A 147 1.79 -4.19 -35.49
N LEU A 148 2.73 -4.47 -34.59
CA LEU A 148 2.64 -5.54 -33.61
C LEU A 148 2.26 -4.96 -32.24
N LYS A 149 1.14 -5.43 -31.68
CA LYS A 149 0.75 -5.12 -30.31
C LYS A 149 1.51 -6.00 -29.31
N TYR A 150 2.04 -5.38 -28.26
CA TYR A 150 2.67 -6.05 -27.14
C TYR A 150 2.20 -5.45 -25.81
N TYR A 151 2.57 -6.09 -24.72
CA TYR A 151 2.15 -5.73 -23.38
C TYR A 151 3.37 -5.68 -22.46
N LEU A 152 3.46 -4.62 -21.67
CA LEU A 152 4.39 -4.53 -20.56
C LEU A 152 3.66 -5.00 -19.29
N LEU A 153 4.04 -6.16 -18.78
CA LEU A 153 3.66 -6.62 -17.45
C LEU A 153 4.66 -6.08 -16.42
N LYS A 154 4.17 -5.23 -15.53
CA LYS A 154 4.91 -4.68 -14.40
C LYS A 154 4.48 -5.40 -13.13
N ILE A 155 5.39 -6.14 -12.52
CA ILE A 155 5.18 -6.80 -11.24
C ILE A 155 5.95 -6.01 -10.19
N GLU A 156 5.24 -5.42 -9.24
CA GLU A 156 5.84 -4.65 -8.15
C GLU A 156 5.97 -5.49 -6.89
N HIS A 157 7.09 -5.29 -6.19
CA HIS A 157 7.28 -5.81 -4.85
C HIS A 157 8.10 -4.84 -3.99
N LEU A 158 7.93 -4.87 -2.67
CA LEU A 158 8.77 -4.14 -1.75
C LEU A 158 10.06 -4.91 -1.45
N LYS A 159 11.20 -4.23 -1.57
CA LYS A 159 12.52 -4.70 -1.11
C LYS A 159 13.17 -3.59 -0.29
N ASP A 160 13.53 -3.87 0.96
CA ASP A 160 14.24 -2.93 1.84
C ASP A 160 13.60 -1.52 1.88
N LYS A 161 12.28 -1.45 2.09
CA LYS A 161 11.44 -0.23 2.09
C LYS A 161 11.32 0.51 0.75
N LYS A 162 11.90 -0.01 -0.32
CA LYS A 162 11.82 0.59 -1.66
C LYS A 162 10.93 -0.27 -2.57
N PRO A 163 9.98 0.34 -3.30
CA PRO A 163 9.26 -0.38 -4.33
C PRO A 163 10.25 -0.72 -5.46
N VAL A 164 10.24 -1.98 -5.86
CA VAL A 164 11.01 -2.52 -6.99
C VAL A 164 10.03 -3.12 -7.98
N ALA A 165 10.28 -2.91 -9.27
CA ALA A 165 9.45 -3.47 -10.33
C ALA A 165 10.27 -4.43 -11.20
N ILE A 166 9.67 -5.58 -11.49
CA ILE A 166 10.11 -6.49 -12.54
C ILE A 166 9.23 -6.20 -13.75
N ASN A 167 9.86 -5.86 -14.86
CA ASN A 167 9.20 -5.48 -16.10
C ASN A 167 9.39 -6.57 -17.14
N LEU A 168 8.30 -7.09 -17.70
CA LEU A 168 8.32 -8.13 -18.72
C LEU A 168 7.57 -7.63 -19.95
N ILE A 169 8.23 -7.70 -21.12
CA ILE A 169 7.60 -7.45 -22.41
C ILE A 169 7.04 -8.77 -22.91
N MET A 170 5.74 -8.79 -23.23
CA MET A 170 5.02 -10.01 -23.60
C MET A 170 4.12 -9.77 -24.80
N THR A 171 4.00 -10.78 -25.65
CA THR A 171 2.98 -10.80 -26.70
C THR A 171 1.65 -11.30 -26.15
N LYS A 172 0.57 -11.18 -26.94
CA LYS A 172 -0.72 -11.81 -26.60
C LYS A 172 -0.59 -13.32 -26.40
N GLY A 173 0.25 -14.00 -27.19
CA GLY A 173 0.47 -15.44 -27.07
C GLY A 173 1.11 -15.83 -25.73
N ASP A 174 2.06 -15.04 -25.25
CA ASP A 174 2.72 -15.28 -23.96
C ASP A 174 1.76 -15.06 -22.78
N LEU A 175 0.91 -14.03 -22.85
CA LEU A 175 -0.14 -13.80 -21.86
C LEU A 175 -1.14 -14.95 -21.77
N MET A 176 -1.51 -15.56 -22.90
CA MET A 176 -2.39 -16.74 -22.90
C MET A 176 -1.72 -17.96 -22.24
N LYS A 177 -0.42 -18.16 -22.46
CA LYS A 177 0.33 -19.22 -21.76
C LYS A 177 0.38 -18.97 -20.26
N LEU A 178 0.64 -17.73 -19.84
CA LEU A 178 0.63 -17.34 -18.44
C LEU A 178 -0.75 -17.55 -17.80
N TYR A 179 -1.82 -17.13 -18.49
CA TYR A 179 -3.20 -17.36 -18.05
C TYR A 179 -3.51 -18.83 -17.84
N ASN A 180 -3.14 -19.70 -18.79
CA ASN A 180 -3.37 -21.14 -18.67
C ASN A 180 -2.58 -21.76 -17.52
N ALA A 181 -1.30 -21.38 -17.35
CA ALA A 181 -0.48 -21.88 -16.24
C ALA A 181 -1.01 -21.45 -14.87
N ILE A 182 -1.52 -20.21 -14.75
CA ILE A 182 -2.20 -19.74 -13.54
C ILE A 182 -3.51 -20.52 -13.35
N GLY A 183 -4.28 -20.71 -14.41
CA GLY A 183 -5.54 -21.45 -14.39
C GLY A 183 -5.40 -22.88 -13.88
N GLU A 184 -4.35 -23.59 -14.31
CA GLU A 184 -4.03 -24.95 -13.84
C GLU A 184 -3.85 -24.97 -12.31
N VAL A 185 -3.03 -24.06 -11.76
CA VAL A 185 -2.79 -23.96 -10.32
C VAL A 185 -4.05 -23.58 -9.53
N LEU A 186 -4.87 -22.67 -10.07
CA LEU A 186 -6.12 -22.24 -9.41
C LEU A 186 -7.23 -23.30 -9.49
N SER A 187 -7.18 -24.19 -10.49
CA SER A 187 -8.16 -25.28 -10.66
C SER A 187 -7.85 -26.47 -9.74
N ASP A 188 -6.57 -26.74 -9.51
CA ASP A 188 -6.12 -27.82 -8.62
C ASP A 188 -6.00 -27.35 -7.15
N GLY A 189 -5.87 -26.05 -6.94
CA GLY A 189 -5.69 -25.41 -5.64
C GLY A 189 -6.98 -24.87 -5.06
N ASP A 190 -7.89 -25.74 -4.63
CA ASP A 190 -8.98 -25.39 -3.72
C ASP A 190 -8.38 -24.86 -2.40
N VAL A 191 -8.14 -23.56 -2.31
CA VAL A 191 -8.23 -22.88 -1.02
C VAL A 191 -9.69 -22.55 -0.86
N ALA A 192 -10.42 -23.44 -0.19
CA ALA A 192 -11.79 -23.18 0.24
C ALA A 192 -11.85 -21.79 0.89
N GLN A 193 -12.39 -20.82 0.16
CA GLN A 193 -12.83 -19.57 0.75
C GLN A 193 -14.05 -19.95 1.57
N GLY A 194 -13.84 -20.09 2.88
CA GLY A 194 -14.92 -20.32 3.83
C GLY A 194 -15.96 -19.21 3.66
N ASN A 195 -17.21 -19.63 3.42
CA ASN A 195 -18.40 -18.79 3.52
C ASN A 195 -18.55 -18.22 4.93
#